data_AF-A0A497RKF8-F1
#
_entry.id   AF-A0A497RKF8-F1
#
_cell.length_a   1.000
_cell.length_b   1.000
_cell.length_c   1.000
_cell.angle_alpha   90.00
_cell.angle_beta   90.00
_cell.angle_gamma   90.00
#
_symmetry.space_group_name_H-M   'P 1'
#
loop_
_entity.id
_entity.type
_entity.pdbx_description
1 polymer ?
#
loop_
_entity_poly.entity_id
_entity_poly.type
_entity_poly.pdbx_seq_one_letter_code
_entity_poly.pdbx_strand_id
1 'polypeptide(L)'
;MKAYRKGVRAEYLCMERLRNLGADVVIRSAGSHGLIDVIAIFSDRKEIWLIQVKRGADIPLDILKSDYRDLGALMGTYHVIPMFFIKRGREYKLIPFDGV
;
A
#
# COMPACT_ATOMS: atom_id res chain seq x y z
N MET A 1 18.53 -16.31 -2.48
CA MET A 1 18.09 -16.13 -1.07
C MET A 1 18.53 -14.82 -0.40
N LYS A 2 19.76 -14.31 -0.61
CA LYS A 2 20.30 -13.15 0.14
C LYS A 2 19.72 -11.78 -0.24
N ALA A 3 19.26 -11.59 -1.48
CA ALA A 3 18.65 -10.34 -1.95
C ALA A 3 17.18 -10.19 -1.51
N TYR A 4 16.39 -11.26 -1.56
CA TYR A 4 14.98 -11.27 -1.16
C TYR A 4 14.78 -10.88 0.32
N ARG A 5 15.62 -11.41 1.23
CA ARG A 5 15.59 -11.02 2.66
C ARG A 5 15.97 -9.55 2.89
N LYS A 6 16.67 -8.90 1.95
CA LYS A 6 17.11 -7.50 2.08
C LYS A 6 16.01 -6.51 1.69
N GLY A 7 15.17 -6.81 0.69
CA GLY A 7 14.01 -5.97 0.34
C GLY A 7 13.00 -5.92 1.49
N VAL A 8 12.68 -7.10 2.03
CA VAL A 8 11.76 -7.28 3.17
C VAL A 8 12.16 -6.43 4.39
N ARG A 9 13.46 -6.29 4.70
CA ARG A 9 13.90 -5.44 5.83
C ARG A 9 13.63 -3.95 5.58
N ALA A 10 13.74 -3.48 4.34
CA ALA A 10 13.44 -2.09 4.02
C ALA A 10 11.94 -1.81 4.11
N GLU A 11 11.10 -2.75 3.66
CA GLU A 11 9.64 -2.68 3.82
C GLU A 11 9.26 -2.61 5.30
N TYR A 12 9.79 -3.52 6.14
CA TYR A 12 9.49 -3.50 7.57
C TYR A 12 9.94 -2.21 8.28
N LEU A 13 11.13 -1.68 7.94
CA LEU A 13 11.59 -0.40 8.48
C LEU A 13 10.70 0.76 8.02
N CYS A 14 10.24 0.75 6.77
CA CYS A 14 9.28 1.73 6.26
C CYS A 14 7.97 1.67 7.08
N MET A 15 7.43 0.46 7.29
CA MET A 15 6.23 0.28 8.10
C MET A 15 6.40 0.77 9.54
N GLU A 16 7.53 0.48 10.18
CA GLU A 16 7.84 0.97 11.53
C GLU A 16 7.83 2.50 11.58
N ARG A 17 8.49 3.16 10.63
CA ARG A 17 8.50 4.63 10.54
C ARG A 17 7.10 5.20 10.35
N LEU A 18 6.26 4.60 9.51
CA LEU A 18 4.88 5.06 9.28
C LEU A 18 4.04 4.96 10.56
N ARG A 19 4.18 3.86 11.32
CA ARG A 19 3.52 3.73 12.63
C ARG A 19 3.99 4.80 13.61
N ASN A 20 5.29 5.05 13.67
CA ASN A 20 5.85 6.09 14.55
C ASN A 20 5.43 7.51 14.13
N LEU A 21 5.11 7.72 12.85
CA LEU A 21 4.53 8.97 12.33
C LEU A 21 3.03 9.11 12.61
N GLY A 22 2.39 8.11 13.23
CA GLY A 22 0.97 8.17 13.61
C GLY A 22 0.02 7.55 12.59
N ALA A 23 0.48 6.67 11.70
CA ALA A 23 -0.43 5.96 10.80
C ALA A 23 -1.32 4.98 11.59
N ASP A 24 -2.63 5.11 11.43
CA ASP A 24 -3.63 4.24 12.06
C ASP A 24 -3.61 2.83 11.45
N VAL A 25 -3.37 2.76 10.14
CA VAL A 25 -3.30 1.52 9.38
C VAL A 25 -2.03 1.51 8.56
N VAL A 26 -1.28 0.41 8.63
CA VAL A 26 -0.10 0.17 7.78
C VAL A 26 -0.14 -1.24 7.24
N ILE A 27 -0.27 -1.38 5.91
CA ILE A 27 -0.40 -2.65 5.20
C ILE A 27 0.75 -2.81 4.21
N ARG A 28 1.28 -4.02 4.10
CA ARG A 28 2.30 -4.39 3.13
C ARG A 28 1.69 -5.31 2.08
N SER A 29 2.01 -5.12 0.80
CA SER A 29 1.53 -6.02 -0.24
C SER A 29 2.20 -7.39 -0.13
N ALA A 30 1.42 -8.45 -0.35
CA ALA A 30 1.97 -9.80 -0.39
C ALA A 30 2.69 -10.00 -1.74
N GLY A 31 3.96 -10.38 -1.70
CA GLY A 31 4.75 -10.73 -2.90
C GLY A 31 5.36 -9.57 -3.68
N SER A 32 5.05 -8.30 -3.37
CA SER A 32 5.65 -7.10 -4.03
C SER A 32 5.56 -7.15 -5.58
N HIS A 33 4.47 -7.74 -6.11
CA HIS A 33 4.20 -7.78 -7.55
C HIS A 33 3.36 -6.59 -8.06
N GLY A 34 2.99 -5.68 -7.16
CA GLY A 34 2.12 -4.54 -7.45
C GLY A 34 2.88 -3.22 -7.49
N LEU A 35 2.15 -2.18 -7.89
CA LEU A 35 2.59 -0.78 -7.94
C LEU A 35 2.85 -0.16 -6.55
N ILE A 36 2.42 -0.84 -5.49
CA ILE A 36 2.45 -0.34 -4.11
C ILE A 36 2.97 -1.46 -3.22
N ASP A 37 4.08 -1.19 -2.53
CA ASP A 37 4.67 -2.12 -1.57
C ASP A 37 4.06 -1.93 -0.17
N VAL A 38 3.81 -0.67 0.21
CA VAL A 38 3.25 -0.30 1.51
C VAL A 38 2.15 0.75 1.34
N ILE A 39 1.04 0.58 2.07
CA ILE A 39 -0.04 1.56 2.21
C ILE A 39 -0.09 2.01 3.66
N ALA A 40 -0.17 3.32 3.90
CA ALA A 40 -0.50 3.87 5.21
C ALA A 40 -1.73 4.78 5.15
N ILE A 41 -2.57 4.72 6.18
CA ILE A 41 -3.75 5.57 6.33
C ILE A 41 -3.60 6.40 7.60
N PHE A 42 -3.79 7.71 7.48
CA PHE A 42 -3.80 8.68 8.56
C PHE A 42 -5.21 9.29 8.62
N SER A 43 -6.03 8.80 9.54
CA SER A 43 -7.45 9.17 9.65
C SER A 43 -7.64 10.61 10.16
N ASP A 44 -6.73 11.08 11.01
CA ASP A 44 -6.69 12.43 11.56
C ASP A 44 -6.52 13.50 10.46
N ARG A 45 -5.67 13.22 9.47
CA ARG A 45 -5.35 14.10 8.35
C ARG A 45 -6.11 13.76 7.07
N LYS A 46 -6.87 12.66 7.06
CA LYS A 46 -7.56 12.11 5.88
C LYS A 46 -6.59 11.85 4.72
N GLU A 47 -5.42 11.31 5.02
CA GLU A 47 -4.38 11.01 4.04
C GLU A 47 -4.24 9.50 3.83
N ILE A 48 -4.02 9.10 2.58
CA ILE A 48 -3.61 7.74 2.20
C ILE A 48 -2.27 7.86 1.49
N TRP A 49 -1.25 7.23 2.04
CA TRP A 49 0.10 7.21 1.46
C TRP A 49 0.31 5.90 0.72
N LEU A 50 0.53 5.99 -0.58
CA LEU A 50 0.85 4.87 -1.46
C LEU A 50 2.37 4.88 -1.68
N ILE A 51 3.06 3.84 -1.20
CA ILE A 51 4.52 3.85 -1.10
C ILE A 51 5.10 2.65 -1.84
N GLN A 52 5.97 2.96 -2.80
CA GLN A 52 6.87 1.98 -3.41
C GLN A 52 8.21 1.98 -2.66
N VAL A 53 8.62 0.84 -2.13
CA VAL A 53 9.85 0.71 -1.35
C VAL A 53 10.98 0.27 -2.26
N LYS A 54 11.94 1.17 -2.48
CA LYS A 54 13.12 0.90 -3.32
C LYS A 54 14.38 0.78 -2.46
N ARG A 55 15.29 -0.14 -2.83
CA ARG A 55 16.58 -0.33 -2.15
C ARG A 55 17.72 -0.53 -3.17
N GLY A 56 18.63 0.45 -3.23
CA GLY A 56 19.83 0.42 -4.07
C GLY A 56 20.26 1.85 -4.43
N ALA A 57 21.56 2.10 -4.57
CA ALA A 57 22.09 3.42 -4.98
C ALA A 57 21.93 3.68 -6.49
N ASP A 58 21.78 2.61 -7.28
CA ASP A 58 21.88 2.65 -8.75
C ASP A 58 20.59 2.16 -9.43
N ILE A 59 19.42 2.55 -8.93
CA ILE A 59 18.17 2.23 -9.64
C ILE A 59 18.11 3.12 -10.89
N PRO A 60 18.03 2.54 -12.10
CA PRO A 60 17.95 3.33 -13.32
C PRO A 60 16.77 4.31 -13.28
N LEU A 61 17.03 5.57 -13.65
CA LEU A 61 16.06 6.66 -13.56
C LEU A 61 14.82 6.42 -14.43
N ASP A 62 14.97 5.69 -15.52
CA ASP A 62 13.90 5.24 -16.42
C ASP A 62 12.94 4.25 -15.76
N ILE A 63 13.46 3.29 -14.99
CA ILE A 63 12.63 2.35 -14.20
C ILE A 63 11.87 3.11 -13.12
N LEU A 64 12.56 4.02 -12.42
CA LEU A 64 11.92 4.93 -11.45
C LEU A 64 10.82 5.75 -12.10
N LYS A 65 11.04 6.33 -13.29
CA LYS A 65 10.07 7.17 -14.00
C LYS A 65 8.78 6.43 -14.38
N SER A 66 8.87 5.15 -14.77
CA SER A 66 7.67 4.37 -15.10
C SER A 66 6.85 4.10 -13.85
N ASP A 67 7.48 3.60 -12.78
CA ASP A 67 6.81 3.33 -11.50
C ASP A 67 6.19 4.61 -10.91
N TYR A 68 6.91 5.74 -11.01
CA TYR A 68 6.40 7.04 -10.55
C TYR A 68 5.24 7.55 -11.39
N ARG A 69 5.20 7.25 -12.70
CA ARG A 69 4.06 7.64 -13.55
C ARG A 69 2.81 6.89 -13.13
N ASP A 70 2.91 5.58 -12.97
CA ASP A 70 1.77 4.74 -12.62
C ASP A 70 1.28 5.06 -11.20
N LEU A 71 2.19 5.26 -10.24
CA LEU A 71 1.85 5.67 -8.88
C LEU A 71 1.25 7.10 -8.88
N GLY A 72 1.81 8.00 -9.69
CA GLY A 72 1.32 9.36 -9.86
C GLY A 72 -0.09 9.43 -10.47
N ALA A 73 -0.46 8.45 -11.29
CA ALA A 73 -1.82 8.34 -11.83
C ALA A 73 -2.87 8.03 -10.74
N LEU A 74 -2.45 7.54 -9.57
CA LEU A 74 -3.29 7.34 -8.39
C LEU A 74 -3.34 8.57 -7.46
N MET A 75 -2.77 9.71 -7.85
CA MET A 75 -2.93 10.94 -7.08
C MET A 75 -4.33 11.51 -7.27
N GLY A 76 -4.99 11.87 -6.17
CA GLY A 76 -6.31 12.48 -6.21
C GLY A 76 -7.00 12.48 -4.86
N THR A 77 -8.26 12.92 -4.87
CA THR A 77 -9.15 12.81 -3.71
C THR A 77 -10.00 11.55 -3.86
N TYR A 78 -10.08 10.75 -2.80
CA TYR A 78 -10.81 9.49 -2.79
C TYR A 78 -11.94 9.52 -1.77
N HIS A 79 -13.05 8.87 -2.13
CA HIS A 79 -14.11 8.51 -1.20
C HIS A 79 -13.82 7.12 -0.64
N VAL A 80 -13.78 7.00 0.69
CA VAL A 80 -13.60 5.70 1.34
C VAL A 80 -14.97 5.04 1.48
N ILE A 81 -15.15 3.89 0.84
CA ILE A 81 -16.37 3.07 0.90
C ILE A 81 -15.99 1.74 1.57
N PRO A 82 -16.32 1.54 2.86
CA PRO A 82 -16.07 0.26 3.51
C PRO A 82 -16.99 -0.82 2.92
N MET A 83 -16.41 -1.96 2.54
CA MET A 83 -17.11 -3.08 1.89
C MET A 83 -16.70 -4.40 2.55
N PHE A 84 -17.60 -5.38 2.57
CA PHE A 84 -17.32 -6.76 2.95
C PHE A 84 -17.37 -7.67 1.72
N PHE A 85 -16.43 -8.60 1.63
CA PHE A 85 -16.49 -9.69 0.66
C PHE A 85 -16.81 -10.99 1.39
N ILE A 86 -18.05 -11.48 1.25
CA ILE A 86 -18.53 -12.63 2.00
C ILE A 86 -19.08 -13.73 1.09
N LYS A 87 -18.95 -14.97 1.54
CA LYS A 87 -19.59 -16.13 0.90
C LYS A 87 -21.01 -16.30 1.44
N ARG A 88 -22.02 -16.26 0.57
CA ARG A 88 -23.41 -16.59 0.89
C ARG A 88 -23.82 -17.81 0.07
N GLY A 89 -23.86 -18.97 0.73
CA GLY A 89 -24.10 -20.24 0.05
C GLY A 89 -22.96 -20.59 -0.92
N ARG A 90 -23.26 -20.62 -2.22
CA ARG A 90 -22.29 -20.92 -3.30
C ARG A 90 -21.67 -19.68 -3.93
N GLU A 91 -22.16 -18.49 -3.62
CA GLU A 91 -21.74 -17.24 -4.26
C GLU A 91 -20.90 -16.39 -3.32
N TYR A 92 -19.99 -15.60 -3.88
CA TYR A 92 -19.31 -14.52 -3.18
C TYR A 92 -19.94 -13.18 -3.57
N LYS A 93 -20.11 -12.29 -2.59
CA LYS A 93 -20.74 -10.97 -2.79
C LYS A 93 -19.93 -9.88 -2.11
N LEU A 94 -19.80 -8.74 -2.78
CA LEU A 94 -19.40 -7.48 -2.18
C LEU A 94 -20.63 -6.79 -1.62
N ILE A 95 -20.58 -6.38 -0.35
CA ILE A 95 -21.70 -5.74 0.35
C ILE A 95 -21.15 -4.48 1.02
N PRO A 96 -21.76 -3.29 0.82
CA PRO A 96 -21.35 -2.08 1.53
C PRO A 96 -21.57 -2.21 3.04
N PHE A 97 -20.73 -1.53 3.82
CA PHE A 97 -21.01 -1.31 5.22
C PHE A 97 -22.00 -0.15 5.35
N ASP A 98 -23.21 -0.46 5.78
CA ASP A 98 -24.29 0.53 5.88
C ASP A 98 -24.35 1.26 7.24
N GLY A 99 -23.33 1.06 8.09
CA GLY A 99 -23.33 1.56 9.47
C GLY A 99 -24.22 0.71 10.38
N VAL A 100 -23.88 0.63 11.67
CA VAL A 100 -24.77 0.18 12.74
C VAL A 100 -25.20 1.41 13.53
#